data_AF-A0A1B6FJ35-F1
#
_entry.id   AF-A0A1B6FJ35-F1
#
_cell.length_a   1.000
_cell.length_b   1.000
_cell.length_c   1.000
_cell.angle_alpha   90.00
_cell.angle_beta   90.00
_cell.angle_gamma   90.00
#
_symmetry.space_group_name_H-M   'P 1'
#
loop_
_entity.id
_entity.type
_entity.pdbx_description
1 polymer ?
#
loop_
_entity_poly.entity_id
_entity_poly.type
_entity_poly.pdbx_seq_one_letter_code
_entity_poly.pdbx_strand_id
1 'polypeptide(L)'
;ESSSIPHPVSFQDLLCDLEVWPAELQRSLLEHLYELVTESSEKRHNLNTMRDMQLVQRLLRVLPDVTSPPTRQVLLALLGAVLAGQPLPQDLLAFGQFMTATLPSSAV
;
A
#
# COMPACT_ATOMS: atom_id res chain seq x y z
N GLU A 1 -11.13 -6.25 -20.29
CA GLU A 1 -9.88 -7.06 -20.35
C GLU A 1 -9.65 -7.78 -19.01
N SER A 2 -8.81 -8.81 -18.95
CA SER A 2 -8.43 -9.46 -17.67
C SER A 2 -7.54 -8.52 -16.87
N SER A 3 -8.12 -7.84 -15.87
CA SER A 3 -7.43 -6.93 -14.96
C SER A 3 -6.85 -7.67 -13.74
N SER A 4 -6.13 -8.78 -13.99
CA SER A 4 -5.43 -9.55 -12.97
C SER A 4 -3.96 -9.15 -12.92
N ILE A 5 -3.35 -9.17 -11.73
CA ILE A 5 -1.90 -8.94 -11.56
C ILE A 5 -1.14 -10.16 -12.12
N PRO A 6 -0.40 -10.03 -13.24
CA PRO A 6 0.22 -11.19 -13.88
C PRO A 6 1.60 -11.54 -13.27
N HIS A 7 2.30 -10.56 -12.69
CA HIS A 7 3.67 -10.72 -12.18
C HIS A 7 3.87 -10.06 -10.80
N PRO A 8 3.49 -10.73 -9.70
CA PRO A 8 3.61 -10.18 -8.35
C PRO A 8 5.05 -9.87 -7.94
N VAL A 9 6.04 -10.62 -8.42
CA VAL A 9 7.46 -10.37 -8.08
C VAL A 9 7.92 -9.03 -8.64
N SER A 10 7.56 -8.72 -9.89
CA SER A 10 7.90 -7.42 -10.50
C SER A 10 7.22 -6.26 -9.78
N PHE A 11 5.97 -6.42 -9.31
CA PHE A 11 5.31 -5.41 -8.48
C PHE A 11 5.99 -5.22 -7.12
N GLN A 12 6.48 -6.29 -6.49
CA GLN A 12 7.26 -6.16 -5.26
C GLN A 12 8.55 -5.36 -5.46
N ASP A 13 9.28 -5.64 -6.54
CA ASP A 13 10.53 -4.93 -6.84
C ASP A 13 10.28 -3.43 -7.06
N LEU A 14 9.20 -3.10 -7.79
CA LEU A 14 8.78 -1.71 -8.00
C LEU A 14 8.44 -0.97 -6.69
N LEU A 15 7.88 -1.67 -5.70
CA LEU A 15 7.54 -1.10 -4.40
C LEU A 15 8.75 -0.97 -3.46
N CYS A 16 9.79 -1.79 -3.64
CA CYS A 16 11.05 -1.68 -2.90
C CYS A 16 11.78 -0.37 -3.24
N ASP A 17 11.75 0.03 -4.51
CA ASP A 17 12.43 1.24 -4.99
C ASP A 17 11.54 2.49 -4.90
N LEU A 18 10.33 2.40 -4.35
CA LEU A 18 9.35 3.47 -4.40
C LEU A 18 9.90 4.79 -3.81
N GLU A 19 10.76 4.73 -2.80
CA GLU A 19 11.41 5.88 -2.16
C GLU A 19 12.29 6.72 -3.10
N VAL A 20 12.90 6.11 -4.12
CA VAL A 20 13.78 6.81 -5.09
C VAL A 20 13.04 7.26 -6.36
N TRP A 21 11.76 6.95 -6.47
CA TRP A 21 10.97 7.26 -7.66
C TRP A 21 10.45 8.71 -7.65
N PRO A 22 10.31 9.34 -8.83
CA PRO A 22 9.71 10.67 -8.92
C PRO A 22 8.24 10.64 -8.45
N ALA A 23 7.80 11.71 -7.78
CA ALA A 23 6.50 11.79 -7.12
C ALA A 23 5.29 11.51 -8.05
N GLU A 24 5.41 11.89 -9.33
CA GLU A 24 4.37 11.64 -10.35
C GLU A 24 4.23 10.15 -10.68
N LEU A 25 5.36 9.43 -10.75
CA LEU A 25 5.38 8.01 -11.05
C LEU A 25 4.94 7.19 -9.84
N GLN A 26 5.38 7.58 -8.63
CA GLN A 26 4.86 7.02 -7.37
C GLN A 26 3.33 7.12 -7.32
N ARG A 27 2.80 8.31 -7.67
CA ARG A 27 1.35 8.56 -7.67
C ARG A 27 0.63 7.65 -8.67
N SER A 28 1.09 7.61 -9.92
CA SER A 28 0.44 6.79 -10.96
C SER A 28 0.44 5.30 -10.60
N LEU A 29 1.54 4.79 -10.01
CA LEU A 29 1.62 3.42 -9.53
C LEU A 29 0.57 3.16 -8.42
N LEU A 30 0.49 4.05 -7.42
CA LEU A 30 -0.44 3.90 -6.30
C LEU A 30 -1.90 4.02 -6.74
N GLU A 31 -2.21 4.92 -7.68
CA GLU A 31 -3.55 5.05 -8.28
C GLU A 31 -3.93 3.77 -9.01
N HIS A 32 -3.02 3.20 -9.81
CA HIS A 32 -3.29 1.96 -10.51
C HIS A 32 -3.48 0.77 -9.55
N LEU A 33 -2.68 0.67 -8.49
CA LEU A 33 -2.87 -0.35 -7.45
C LEU A 33 -4.23 -0.20 -6.76
N TYR A 34 -4.66 1.05 -6.50
CA TYR A 34 -5.97 1.33 -5.92
C TYR A 34 -7.10 0.87 -6.84
N GLU A 35 -7.06 1.21 -8.12
CA GLU A 35 -8.04 0.75 -9.13
C GLU A 35 -8.08 -0.78 -9.20
N LEU A 36 -6.93 -1.46 -9.15
CA LEU A 36 -6.87 -2.93 -9.17
C LEU A 36 -7.54 -3.60 -7.97
N VAL A 37 -7.57 -2.94 -6.80
CA VAL A 37 -8.19 -3.47 -5.58
C VAL A 37 -9.66 -3.08 -5.46
N THR A 38 -10.07 -1.95 -6.05
CA THR A 38 -11.42 -1.40 -5.87
C THR A 38 -12.33 -1.61 -7.08
N GLU A 39 -11.82 -1.40 -8.30
CA GLU A 39 -12.58 -1.38 -9.55
C GLU A 39 -12.42 -2.64 -10.40
N SER A 40 -11.38 -3.46 -10.15
CA SER A 40 -11.19 -4.71 -10.90
C SER A 40 -12.28 -5.76 -10.63
N SER A 41 -12.68 -6.47 -11.69
CA SER A 41 -13.54 -7.67 -11.58
C SER A 41 -12.87 -8.77 -10.75
N GLU A 42 -11.54 -8.83 -10.75
CA GLU A 42 -10.70 -9.78 -10.02
C GLU A 42 -10.19 -9.21 -8.68
N LYS A 43 -10.87 -8.20 -8.13
CA LYS A 43 -10.47 -7.52 -6.88
C LYS A 43 -10.07 -8.48 -5.75
N ARG A 44 -10.78 -9.60 -5.58
CA ARG A 44 -10.44 -10.59 -4.52
C ARG A 44 -9.09 -11.26 -4.77
N HIS A 45 -8.82 -11.63 -6.02
CA HIS A 45 -7.55 -12.23 -6.40
C HIS A 45 -6.41 -11.22 -6.26
N ASN A 46 -6.58 -10.01 -6.80
CA ASN A 46 -5.58 -8.93 -6.71
C ASN A 46 -5.27 -8.57 -5.26
N LEU A 47 -6.29 -8.49 -4.41
CA LEU A 47 -6.13 -8.13 -3.00
C LEU A 47 -5.40 -9.26 -2.24
N ASN A 48 -5.69 -10.53 -2.53
CA ASN A 48 -4.90 -11.65 -1.98
C ASN A 48 -3.45 -11.61 -2.45
N THR A 49 -3.20 -11.39 -3.75
CA THR A 49 -1.84 -11.25 -4.29
C THR A 49 -1.10 -10.09 -3.63
N MET A 50 -1.74 -8.94 -3.43
CA MET A 50 -1.14 -7.79 -2.72
C MET A 50 -0.83 -8.09 -1.25
N ARG A 51 -1.62 -8.93 -0.59
CA ARG A 51 -1.30 -9.41 0.76
C ARG A 51 -0.10 -10.36 0.78
N ASP A 52 -0.02 -11.28 -0.16
CA ASP A 52 1.12 -12.20 -0.29
C ASP A 52 2.43 -11.42 -0.53
N MET A 53 2.33 -10.25 -1.15
CA MET A 53 3.44 -9.32 -1.36
C MET A 53 3.77 -8.43 -0.14
N GLN A 54 3.04 -8.59 0.96
CA GLN A 54 3.12 -7.74 2.16
C GLN A 54 2.98 -6.25 1.87
N LEU A 55 2.08 -5.89 0.94
CA LEU A 55 1.89 -4.51 0.49
C LEU A 55 1.61 -3.55 1.65
N VAL A 56 0.79 -3.94 2.63
CA VAL A 56 0.46 -3.08 3.80
C VAL A 56 1.72 -2.65 4.53
N GLN A 57 2.64 -3.57 4.83
CA GLN A 57 3.85 -3.23 5.57
C GLN A 57 4.79 -2.32 4.77
N ARG A 58 4.87 -2.53 3.45
CA ARG A 58 5.67 -1.71 2.55
C ARG A 58 5.10 -0.30 2.42
N LEU A 59 3.79 -0.17 2.26
CA LEU A 59 3.10 1.12 2.20
C LEU A 59 3.26 1.90 3.51
N LEU A 60 3.17 1.24 4.67
CA LEU A 60 3.43 1.87 5.97
C LEU A 60 4.87 2.34 6.13
N ARG A 61 5.84 1.60 5.58
CA ARG A 61 7.25 1.98 5.60
C ARG A 61 7.52 3.23 4.75
N VAL A 62 6.95 3.31 3.56
CA VAL A 62 7.19 4.41 2.61
C VAL A 62 6.35 5.65 2.94
N LEU A 63 5.23 5.50 3.65
CA LEU A 63 4.35 6.61 4.05
C LEU A 63 5.06 7.85 4.62
N PRO A 64 6.03 7.75 5.56
CA PRO A 64 6.78 8.91 6.07
C PRO A 64 7.64 9.62 5.01
N ASP A 65 8.13 8.90 4.00
CA ASP A 65 9.00 9.45 2.95
C ASP A 65 8.21 10.15 1.84
N VAL A 66 6.91 9.87 1.74
CA VAL A 66 6.01 10.54 0.78
C VAL A 66 5.67 11.95 1.26
N THR A 67 6.42 12.92 0.75
CA THR A 67 6.22 14.35 1.04
C THR A 67 5.04 14.97 0.27
N SER A 68 4.68 14.41 -0.88
CA SER A 68 3.60 14.89 -1.74
C SER A 68 2.21 14.64 -1.12
N PRO A 69 1.44 15.69 -0.80
CA PRO A 69 0.09 15.54 -0.24
C PRO A 69 -0.88 14.67 -1.07
N PRO A 70 -1.00 14.85 -2.41
CA PRO A 70 -1.91 14.02 -3.21
C PRO A 70 -1.47 12.55 -3.25
N THR A 71 -0.17 12.28 -3.38
CA THR A 71 0.36 10.90 -3.35
C THR A 71 0.07 10.23 -2.01
N ARG A 72 0.24 10.97 -0.91
CA ARG A 72 -0.07 10.48 0.43
C ARG A 72 -1.55 10.13 0.61
N GLN A 73 -2.45 10.92 0.05
CA GLN A 73 -3.88 10.61 0.10
C GLN A 73 -4.22 9.30 -0.61
N VAL A 74 -3.68 9.09 -1.82
CA VAL A 74 -3.90 7.84 -2.57
C VAL A 74 -3.31 6.65 -1.81
N LEU A 75 -2.11 6.80 -1.23
CA LEU A 75 -1.48 5.77 -0.41
C LEU A 75 -2.37 5.36 0.77
N LEU A 76 -2.90 6.34 1.51
CA LEU A 76 -3.81 6.10 2.64
C LEU A 76 -5.12 5.46 2.18
N ALA A 77 -5.68 5.88 1.04
CA ALA A 77 -6.88 5.28 0.47
C ALA A 77 -6.65 3.80 0.08
N LEU A 78 -5.51 3.50 -0.55
CA LEU A 78 -5.09 2.13 -0.86
C LEU A 78 -4.91 1.29 0.42
N LEU A 79 -4.26 1.84 1.43
CA LEU A 79 -4.10 1.18 2.72
C LEU A 79 -5.46 0.83 3.34
N GLY A 80 -6.40 1.78 3.31
CA GLY A 80 -7.77 1.59 3.77
C GLY A 80 -8.52 0.51 2.98
N ALA A 81 -8.40 0.51 1.64
CA ALA A 81 -9.03 -0.50 0.79
C ALA A 81 -8.51 -1.92 1.07
N VAL A 82 -7.20 -2.08 1.26
CA VAL A 82 -6.58 -3.37 1.56
C VAL A 82 -6.96 -3.86 2.96
N LEU A 83 -6.97 -2.95 3.95
CA LEU A 83 -7.36 -3.25 5.33
C LEU A 83 -8.86 -3.54 5.48
N ALA A 84 -9.73 -2.92 4.68
CA ALA A 84 -11.17 -3.18 4.71
C ALA A 84 -11.53 -4.58 4.16
N GLY A 85 -10.69 -5.16 3.31
CA GLY A 85 -10.99 -6.38 2.55
C GLY A 85 -10.82 -7.73 3.27
N GLN A 86 -10.75 -7.79 4.60
CA GLN A 86 -10.23 -8.91 5.46
C GLN A 86 -8.72 -8.84 5.74
N PRO A 87 -8.26 -8.00 6.68
CA PRO A 87 -6.85 -7.85 6.97
C PRO A 87 -6.30 -9.10 7.67
N LEU A 88 -5.06 -9.49 7.35
CA LEU A 88 -4.38 -10.54 8.11
C LEU A 88 -3.98 -9.99 9.50
N PRO A 89 -3.81 -10.85 10.52
CA PRO A 89 -3.35 -10.41 11.84
C PRO A 89 -2.03 -9.63 11.79
N GLN A 90 -1.13 -9.98 10.87
CA GLN A 90 0.14 -9.29 10.64
C GLN A 90 -0.04 -7.85 10.11
N ASP A 91 -1.09 -7.60 9.33
CA ASP A 91 -1.37 -6.29 8.74
C ASP A 91 -1.88 -5.35 9.84
N LEU A 92 -2.77 -5.86 10.70
CA LEU A 92 -3.27 -5.13 11.86
C LEU A 92 -2.17 -4.85 12.89
N LEU A 93 -1.28 -5.82 13.12
CA LEU A 93 -0.13 -5.63 14.01
C LEU A 93 0.80 -4.53 13.47
N ALA A 94 1.18 -4.61 12.20
CA ALA A 94 2.07 -3.61 11.58
C ALA A 94 1.42 -2.22 11.57
N PHE A 95 0.12 -2.14 11.28
CA PHE A 95 -0.63 -0.90 11.36
C PHE A 95 -0.64 -0.32 12.78
N GLY A 96 -0.92 -1.16 13.80
CA GLY A 96 -0.89 -0.75 15.20
C GLY A 96 0.49 -0.26 15.64
N GLN A 97 1.56 -0.98 15.27
CA GLN A 97 2.94 -0.59 15.53
C GLN A 97 3.28 0.75 14.86
N PHE A 98 2.88 0.93 13.61
CA PHE A 98 3.05 2.20 12.90
C PHE A 98 2.33 3.34 13.62
N MET A 99 1.06 3.15 14.02
CA MET A 99 0.35 4.16 14.80
C MET A 99 1.12 4.52 16.08
N THR A 100 1.57 3.53 16.85
CA THR A 100 2.33 3.78 18.09
C THR A 100 3.65 4.53 17.83
N ALA A 101 4.31 4.27 16.70
CA ALA A 101 5.53 4.98 16.31
C ALA A 101 5.27 6.42 15.85
N THR A 102 4.09 6.69 15.26
CA THR A 102 3.68 8.04 14.85
C THR A 102 3.10 8.88 15.98
N LEU A 103 2.71 8.26 17.10
CA LEU A 103 2.28 9.01 18.27
C LEU A 103 3.49 9.76 18.86
N PRO A 104 3.35 11.05 19.20
CA PRO A 104 4.40 11.75 19.91
C PRO A 104 4.67 10.96 21.19
N SER A 105 5.92 10.52 21.35
CA SER A 105 6.35 9.92 22.62
C SER A 105 6.07 10.98 23.67
N SER A 106 5.07 10.73 24.51
CA SER A 106 4.88 11.47 25.74
C SER A 106 6.03 11.05 26.65
N ALA A 107 7.24 11.52 26.34
CA ALA A 107 8.38 11.49 27.22
C ALA A 107 8.04 12.45 28.36
N VAL A 108 7.44 11.88 29.40
CA VAL A 108 7.37 12.46 30.75
C VAL A 108 8.73 12.25 31.42
#